data_AF-A0A2N0NX29-F1
#
_entry.id   AF-A0A2N0NX29-F1
#
_cell.length_a   1.000
_cell.length_b   1.000
_cell.length_c   1.000
_cell.angle_alpha   90.00
_cell.angle_beta   90.00
_cell.angle_gamma   90.00
#
_symmetry.space_group_name_H-M   'P 1'
#
loop_
_entity.id
_entity.type
_entity.pdbx_description
1 polymer ?
#
loop_
_entity_poly.entity_id
_entity_poly.type
_entity_poly.pdbx_seq_one_letter_code
_entity_poly.pdbx_strand_id
1 'polypeptide(L)'
;MIGEYSCTFLCNTGKACGNPSTRPEGCRFHWKAKKRIPCSDCGKPTASACGRCPLHIRGYYVTQHYNRLRSELQERLRSEIRERTFEELMVTHRDALAKLNITLCRECFHPIKLEEV
;
A
#
# COMPACT_ATOMS: atom_id res chain seq x y z
N MET A 1 -37.82 4.66 22.21
CA MET A 1 -37.45 5.94 21.56
C MET A 1 -37.56 5.73 20.06
N ILE A 2 -38.47 6.43 19.40
CA ILE A 2 -38.51 6.47 17.93
C ILE A 2 -37.42 7.45 17.53
N GLY A 3 -36.35 6.94 16.90
CA GLY A 3 -35.29 7.80 16.37
C GLY A 3 -35.74 8.38 15.04
N GLU A 4 -35.68 9.70 14.90
CA GLU A 4 -36.03 10.42 13.66
C GLU A 4 -35.04 10.11 12.51
N TYR A 5 -33.84 9.63 12.83
CA TYR A 5 -32.79 9.34 11.87
C TYR A 5 -32.41 7.85 11.90
N SER A 6 -32.05 7.30 10.75
CA SER A 6 -31.42 5.98 10.64
C SER A 6 -29.91 6.10 10.56
N CYS A 7 -29.17 5.32 11.35
CA CYS A 7 -27.70 5.36 11.32
C CYS A 7 -27.13 4.84 9.99
N THR A 8 -26.44 5.73 9.27
CA THR A 8 -25.82 5.45 7.96
C THR A 8 -24.40 4.87 8.04
N PHE A 9 -23.90 4.58 9.25
CA PHE A 9 -22.55 4.04 9.42
C PHE A 9 -22.38 2.71 8.69
N LEU A 10 -21.38 2.62 7.81
CA LEU A 10 -21.06 1.42 7.06
C LEU A 10 -20.21 0.46 7.90
N CYS A 11 -20.70 -0.76 8.09
CA CYS A 11 -19.94 -1.85 8.68
C CYS A 11 -18.91 -2.41 7.68
N ASN A 12 -17.93 -3.18 8.16
CA ASN A 12 -16.94 -3.85 7.31
C ASN A 12 -17.58 -4.84 6.31
N THR A 13 -18.82 -5.27 6.58
CA THR A 13 -19.62 -6.10 5.70
C THR A 13 -20.21 -5.35 4.50
N GLY A 14 -20.10 -4.02 4.45
CA GLY A 14 -20.75 -3.19 3.43
C GLY A 14 -22.18 -2.77 3.80
N LYS A 15 -22.76 -3.34 4.86
CA LYS A 15 -24.12 -3.00 5.29
C LYS A 15 -24.11 -1.74 6.16
N ALA A 16 -25.06 -0.85 5.95
CA ALA A 16 -25.33 0.25 6.86
C ALA A 16 -25.89 -0.28 8.20
N CYS A 17 -25.58 0.40 9.30
CA CYS A 17 -26.05 0.01 10.63
C CYS A 17 -27.57 0.02 10.76
N GLY A 18 -28.25 1.03 10.21
CA GLY A 18 -29.71 1.13 10.19
C GLY A 18 -30.39 1.38 11.54
N ASN A 19 -29.64 1.37 12.66
CA ASN A 19 -30.23 1.59 13.98
C ASN A 19 -30.87 2.98 14.09
N PRO A 20 -32.03 3.08 14.78
CA PRO A 20 -32.68 4.36 15.03
C PRO A 20 -31.76 5.25 15.87
N SER A 21 -31.76 6.52 15.53
CA SER A 21 -30.92 7.56 16.12
C SER A 21 -31.73 8.82 16.34
N THR A 22 -31.47 9.48 17.46
CA THR A 22 -31.96 10.85 17.72
C THR A 22 -31.05 11.90 17.10
N ARG A 23 -29.90 11.49 16.54
CA ARG A 23 -28.86 12.35 16.00
C ARG A 23 -28.62 12.05 14.52
N PRO A 24 -28.42 13.07 13.67
CA PRO A 24 -28.12 12.87 12.26
C PRO A 24 -26.75 12.24 12.02
N GLU A 25 -25.78 12.40 12.94
CA GLU A 25 -24.41 11.89 12.77
C GLU A 25 -24.33 10.36 12.91
N GLY A 26 -25.28 9.74 13.63
CA GLY A 26 -25.35 8.29 13.80
C GLY A 26 -25.86 7.88 15.18
N CYS A 27 -26.09 6.57 15.35
CA CYS A 27 -26.62 6.02 16.59
C CYS A 27 -25.62 6.15 17.75
N ARG A 28 -26.04 5.79 18.96
CA ARG A 28 -25.22 5.80 20.20
C ARG A 28 -23.84 5.15 20.04
N PHE A 29 -23.71 4.14 19.17
CA PHE A 29 -22.45 3.44 18.93
C PHE A 29 -21.58 4.11 17.86
N HIS A 30 -22.17 4.85 16.91
CA HIS A 30 -21.49 5.29 15.70
C HIS A 30 -21.40 6.80 15.52
N TRP A 31 -22.06 7.60 16.35
CA TRP A 31 -22.02 9.07 16.25
C TRP A 31 -20.60 9.68 16.36
N LYS A 32 -19.66 8.97 16.98
CA LYS A 32 -18.22 9.33 17.05
C LYS A 32 -17.31 8.38 16.27
N ALA A 33 -17.88 7.40 15.57
CA ALA A 33 -17.08 6.40 14.88
C ALA A 33 -16.43 7.00 13.63
N LYS A 34 -15.15 6.66 13.39
CA LYS A 34 -14.47 7.02 12.14
C LYS A 34 -15.19 6.38 10.97
N LYS A 35 -15.56 7.20 9.97
CA LYS A 35 -16.16 6.73 8.72
C LYS A 35 -15.25 5.69 8.06
N ARG A 36 -15.85 4.64 7.49
CA ARG A 36 -15.11 3.64 6.73
C ARG A 36 -14.75 4.20 5.36
N ILE A 37 -13.52 3.95 4.93
CA ILE A 37 -13.07 4.24 3.57
C ILE A 37 -13.12 2.96 2.74
N PRO A 38 -13.46 3.01 1.45
CA PRO A 38 -13.45 1.83 0.60
C PRO A 38 -12.01 1.32 0.39
N CYS A 39 -11.84 0.01 0.35
CA CYS A 39 -10.56 -0.63 0.02
C CYS A 39 -10.18 -0.34 -1.43
N SER A 40 -8.93 0.05 -1.71
CA SER A 40 -8.53 0.40 -3.09
C SER A 40 -8.67 -0.75 -4.09
N ASP A 41 -8.44 -2.00 -3.69
CA ASP A 41 -8.45 -3.14 -4.63
C ASP A 41 -9.84 -3.77 -4.82
N CYS A 42 -10.72 -3.69 -3.81
CA CYS A 42 -11.99 -4.44 -3.83
C CYS A 42 -13.20 -3.63 -3.37
N GLY A 43 -13.05 -2.34 -3.06
CA GLY A 43 -14.12 -1.44 -2.66
C GLY A 43 -14.72 -1.69 -1.26
N LYS A 44 -14.39 -2.82 -0.60
CA LYS A 44 -14.96 -3.15 0.72
C LYS A 44 -14.64 -2.07 1.76
N PRO A 45 -15.60 -1.60 2.57
CA PRO A 45 -15.33 -0.60 3.60
C PRO A 45 -14.31 -1.13 4.60
N THR A 46 -13.25 -0.36 4.83
CA THR A 46 -12.19 -0.69 5.77
C THR A 46 -12.04 0.39 6.83
N ALA A 47 -11.67 -0.06 8.03
CA ALA A 47 -11.24 0.76 9.14
C ALA A 47 -9.77 1.17 9.03
N SER A 48 -9.01 0.46 8.19
CA SER A 48 -7.57 0.61 8.12
C SER A 48 -7.17 1.97 7.57
N ALA A 49 -6.21 2.61 8.21
CA ALA A 49 -5.67 3.88 7.77
C ALA A 49 -4.99 3.79 6.39
N CYS A 50 -4.44 2.62 6.02
CA CYS A 50 -3.84 2.42 4.70
C CYS A 50 -4.87 2.23 3.57
N GLY A 51 -6.17 2.26 3.87
CA GLY A 51 -7.21 2.08 2.84
C GLY A 51 -7.23 0.67 2.23
N ARG A 52 -6.67 -0.33 2.92
CA ARG A 52 -6.72 -1.75 2.51
C ARG A 52 -7.54 -2.57 3.50
N CYS A 53 -8.31 -3.53 2.99
CA CYS A 53 -9.04 -4.47 3.83
C CYS A 53 -8.11 -5.59 4.35
N PRO A 54 -8.50 -6.37 5.37
CA PRO A 54 -7.66 -7.43 5.93
C PRO A 54 -7.17 -8.48 4.92
N LEU A 55 -7.91 -8.72 3.83
CA LEU A 55 -7.48 -9.63 2.76
C LEU A 55 -6.32 -9.05 1.94
N HIS A 56 -6.31 -7.73 1.71
CA HIS A 56 -5.33 -7.06 0.84
C HIS A 56 -4.21 -6.35 1.61
N ILE A 57 -4.33 -6.23 2.94
CA ILE A 57 -3.36 -5.52 3.78
C ILE A 57 -1.98 -6.18 3.77
N ARG A 58 -1.93 -7.52 3.68
CA ARG A 58 -0.67 -8.26 3.65
C ARG A 58 0.12 -7.97 2.36
N GLY A 59 -0.56 -8.06 1.21
CA GLY A 59 0.06 -7.74 -0.09
C GLY A 59 0.58 -6.30 -0.13
N TYR A 60 -0.19 -5.35 0.39
CA TYR A 60 0.21 -3.95 0.49
C TYR A 60 1.55 -3.75 1.22
N TYR A 61 1.72 -4.33 2.41
CA TYR A 61 2.98 -4.17 3.16
C TYR A 61 4.15 -4.91 2.52
N VAL A 62 3.91 -6.06 1.90
CA VAL A 62 4.95 -6.78 1.16
C VAL A 62 5.44 -5.95 -0.03
N THR A 63 4.52 -5.42 -0.83
CA THR A 63 4.86 -4.53 -1.95
C THR A 63 5.59 -3.27 -1.47
N GLN A 64 5.13 -2.65 -0.38
CA GLN A 64 5.80 -1.49 0.21
C GLN A 64 7.22 -1.80 0.65
N HIS A 65 7.45 -2.96 1.27
CA HIS A 65 8.77 -3.41 1.69
C HIS A 65 9.72 -3.58 0.50
N TYR A 66 9.31 -4.28 -0.55
CA TYR A 66 10.14 -4.47 -1.75
C TYR A 66 10.40 -3.16 -2.49
N ASN A 67 9.42 -2.27 -2.57
CA ASN A 67 9.61 -0.94 -3.16
C ASN A 67 10.65 -0.13 -2.39
N ARG A 68 10.62 -0.18 -1.06
CA ARG A 68 11.62 0.50 -0.22
C ARG A 68 13.02 -0.06 -0.45
N LEU A 69 13.17 -1.38 -0.38
CA LEU A 69 14.45 -2.05 -0.61
C LEU A 69 15.02 -1.71 -2.00
N ARG A 70 14.14 -1.65 -3.00
CA ARG A 70 14.50 -1.23 -4.36
C ARG A 70 14.97 0.22 -4.43
N SER A 71 14.27 1.16 -3.79
CA SER A 71 14.70 2.56 -3.74
C SER A 71 16.06 2.72 -3.07
N GLU A 72 16.29 2.00 -1.96
CA GLU A 72 17.56 2.03 -1.23
C GLU A 72 18.72 1.47 -2.08
N LEU A 73 18.50 0.36 -2.79
CA LEU A 73 19.50 -0.18 -3.72
C LEU A 73 19.78 0.76 -4.90
N GLN A 74 18.73 1.39 -5.44
CA GLN A 74 18.89 2.36 -6.51
C GLN A 74 19.70 3.58 -6.06
N GLU A 75 19.52 4.04 -4.82
CA GLU A 75 20.28 5.15 -4.25
C GLU A 75 21.74 4.77 -3.98
N ARG A 76 22.01 3.58 -3.39
CA ARG A 76 23.37 3.07 -3.20
C ARG A 76 24.11 2.94 -4.51
N LEU A 77 23.49 2.30 -5.49
CA LEU A 77 24.04 2.15 -6.82
C LEU A 77 24.35 3.51 -7.46
N ARG A 78 23.43 4.49 -7.38
CA ARG A 78 23.69 5.88 -7.82
C ARG A 78 24.91 6.51 -7.16
N SER A 79 25.15 6.24 -5.87
CA SER A 79 26.33 6.74 -5.17
C SER A 79 27.62 6.05 -5.64
N GLU A 80 27.58 4.74 -5.91
CA GLU A 80 28.75 3.94 -6.30
C GLU A 80 29.17 4.13 -7.76
N ILE A 81 28.24 4.48 -8.67
CA ILE A 81 28.50 4.69 -10.11
C ILE A 81 29.55 5.78 -10.38
N ARG A 82 29.78 6.71 -9.45
CA ARG A 82 30.83 7.73 -9.60
C ARG A 82 32.25 7.19 -9.40
N GLU A 83 32.41 6.05 -8.73
CA GLU A 83 33.71 5.54 -8.28
C GLU A 83 34.03 4.11 -8.75
N ARG A 84 33.06 3.38 -9.32
CA ARG A 84 33.20 1.96 -9.69
C ARG A 84 32.80 1.66 -11.14
N THR A 85 33.42 0.63 -11.69
CA THR A 85 33.09 0.09 -13.02
C THR A 85 31.79 -0.73 -13.01
N PHE A 86 31.20 -0.94 -14.20
CA PHE A 86 29.96 -1.72 -14.35
C PHE A 86 30.14 -3.15 -13.85
N GLU A 87 31.28 -3.76 -14.16
CA GLU A 87 31.61 -5.11 -13.75
C GLU A 87 31.69 -5.25 -12.21
N GLU A 88 32.31 -4.30 -11.50
CA GLU A 88 32.41 -4.31 -10.03
C GLU A 88 31.04 -4.15 -9.35
N LEU A 89 30.18 -3.29 -9.89
CA LEU A 89 28.82 -3.09 -9.41
C LEU A 89 27.96 -4.34 -9.61
N MET A 90 28.07 -4.97 -10.78
CA MET A 90 27.35 -6.20 -11.10
C MET A 90 27.79 -7.36 -10.21
N VAL A 91 29.08 -7.48 -9.86
CA VAL A 91 29.55 -8.51 -8.92
C VAL A 91 28.99 -8.29 -7.52
N THR A 92 29.01 -7.04 -7.04
CA THR A 92 28.61 -6.70 -5.67
C THR A 92 27.10 -6.85 -5.45
N HIS A 93 26.28 -6.44 -6.42
CA HIS A 93 24.83 -6.33 -6.26
C HIS A 93 24.02 -7.37 -7.04
N ARG A 94 24.69 -8.35 -7.70
CA ARG A 94 24.04 -9.33 -8.60
C ARG A 94 22.79 -9.97 -8.01
N ASP A 95 22.91 -10.53 -6.82
CA ASP A 95 21.87 -11.33 -6.19
C ASP A 95 20.69 -10.45 -5.75
N ALA A 96 20.99 -9.23 -5.29
CA ALA A 96 19.98 -8.25 -4.92
C ALA A 96 19.19 -7.75 -6.14
N LEU A 97 19.88 -7.48 -7.25
CA LEU A 97 19.27 -7.09 -8.52
C LEU A 97 18.38 -8.20 -9.08
N ALA A 98 18.86 -9.44 -9.09
CA ALA A 98 18.09 -10.61 -9.53
C ALA A 98 16.85 -10.82 -8.67
N LYS A 99 16.99 -10.76 -7.34
CA LYS A 99 15.87 -10.93 -6.40
C LYS A 99 14.76 -9.88 -6.57
N LEU A 100 15.11 -8.69 -7.04
CA LEU A 100 14.17 -7.58 -7.23
C LEU A 100 13.71 -7.40 -8.69
N ASN A 101 14.16 -8.28 -9.60
CA ASN A 101 13.91 -8.21 -11.03
C ASN A 101 14.29 -6.84 -11.63
N ILE A 102 15.52 -6.41 -11.35
CA ILE A 102 16.09 -5.15 -11.80
C ILE A 102 17.30 -5.44 -12.69
N THR A 103 17.35 -4.83 -13.87
CA THR A 103 18.55 -4.84 -14.72
C THR A 103 19.23 -3.48 -14.67
N LEU A 104 20.53 -3.43 -14.99
CA LEU A 104 21.28 -2.19 -15.10
C LEU A 104 21.61 -1.89 -16.56
N CYS A 105 21.35 -0.66 -17.00
CA CYS A 105 21.86 -0.17 -18.26
C CYS A 105 23.39 -0.11 -18.21
N ARG A 106 24.08 -0.73 -19.16
CA ARG A 106 25.56 -0.74 -19.19
C ARG A 106 26.16 0.64 -19.45
N GLU A 107 25.47 1.46 -20.24
CA GLU A 107 25.97 2.77 -20.66
C GLU A 107 25.64 3.86 -19.66
N CYS A 108 24.42 3.83 -19.12
CA CYS A 108 23.92 4.87 -18.22
C CYS A 108 23.98 4.46 -16.75
N PHE A 109 24.23 3.18 -16.44
CA PHE A 109 24.17 2.59 -15.10
C PHE A 109 22.82 2.80 -14.38
N HIS A 110 21.77 3.10 -15.13
CA HIS A 110 20.44 3.30 -14.58
C HIS A 110 19.72 1.96 -14.45
N PRO A 111 19.09 1.67 -13.28
CA PRO A 111 18.31 0.47 -13.12
C PRO A 111 16.99 0.54 -13.92
N ILE A 112 16.77 -0.46 -14.76
CA ILE A 112 15.59 -0.64 -15.60
C ILE A 112 14.73 -1.76 -14.98
N LYS A 113 13.42 -1.53 -14.90
CA LYS A 113 12.48 -2.57 -14.46
C LYS A 113 12.20 -3.48 -15.64
N LEU A 114 12.30 -4.79 -15.42
CA LEU A 114 11.68 -5.75 -16.33
C LEU A 114 10.21 -5.91 -15.91
N GLU A 115 9.29 -5.61 -16.81
CA GLU A 115 7.89 -6.00 -16.63
C GLU A 115 7.77 -7.50 -16.90
N GLU A 116 7.05 -8.21 -16.04
CA GLU A 116 6.76 -9.64 -16.26
C GLU A 116 5.82 -9.72 -17.48
N VAL A 117 6.32 -10.31 -18.57
CA VAL A 117 5.59 -10.60 -19.83
C VAL A 117 4.54 -11.68 -19.59
#